data_AF-A0A5J5C8M0-F1
#
_entry.id   AF-A0A5J5C8M0-F1
#
_cell.length_a   1.000
_cell.length_b   1.000
_cell.length_c   1.000
_cell.angle_alpha   90.00
_cell.angle_beta   90.00
_cell.angle_gamma   90.00
#
_symmetry.space_group_name_H-M   'P 1'
#
loop_
_entity.id
_entity.type
_entity.pdbx_description
1 polymer ?
#
loop_
_entity_poly.entity_id
_entity_poly.type
_entity_poly.pdbx_seq_one_letter_code
_entity_poly.pdbx_strand_id
1 'polypeptide(L)'
;MTATTTTSAPTTATTTTVAPTTATATTALLTTGISTAAATAIALPMTVSPTTAASTIARVSFRSVYSTFTNELLNPSSTAFKNRAAMIKGQLELVFYRAFPSSFKSLEVVSFRGSVINTMDLSFESPFPPSNTQIKSVLINAASRVSGFDIEGSSIIVN
;
A
#
# COMPACT_ATOMS: atom_id res chain seq x y z
N MET A 1 -63.35 -41.82 7.40
CA MET A 1 -62.65 -42.68 6.42
C MET A 1 -61.59 -41.80 5.75
N THR A 2 -60.31 -41.79 6.19
CA THR A 2 -59.22 -42.76 5.92
C THR A 2 -59.02 -42.99 4.41
N ALA A 3 -57.86 -42.77 3.80
CA ALA A 3 -56.59 -43.38 4.19
C ALA A 3 -55.33 -42.53 3.91
N THR A 4 -54.37 -42.69 4.82
CA THR A 4 -52.94 -42.39 4.77
C THR A 4 -52.21 -43.32 3.79
N THR A 5 -51.23 -42.78 3.06
CA THR A 5 -50.28 -43.55 2.25
C THR A 5 -48.93 -43.65 2.96
N THR A 6 -48.62 -44.86 3.44
CA THR A 6 -47.31 -45.35 3.91
C THR A 6 -46.55 -46.07 2.78
N THR A 7 -45.26 -46.39 3.02
CA THR A 7 -44.38 -47.42 2.37
C THR A 7 -43.21 -46.79 1.58
N SER A 8 -41.91 -47.18 1.68
CA SER A 8 -41.16 -48.19 2.46
C SER A 8 -39.68 -47.77 2.62
N ALA A 9 -38.99 -48.38 3.58
CA ALA A 9 -37.58 -48.15 3.96
C ALA A 9 -36.54 -48.80 3.02
N PRO A 10 -35.28 -48.33 3.00
CA PRO A 10 -34.15 -49.10 2.49
C PRO A 10 -33.50 -49.98 3.57
N THR A 11 -33.17 -51.21 3.15
CA THR A 11 -32.66 -52.35 3.91
C THR A 11 -31.14 -52.30 4.17
N THR A 12 -30.72 -52.82 5.33
CA THR A 12 -29.34 -53.06 5.80
C THR A 12 -28.77 -54.43 5.40
N ALA A 13 -27.45 -54.53 5.14
CA ALA A 13 -26.60 -55.74 5.29
C ALA A 13 -25.10 -55.31 5.36
N THR A 14 -24.38 -55.43 6.50
CA THR A 14 -23.40 -56.50 6.92
C THR A 14 -22.24 -56.74 5.94
N THR A 15 -20.94 -56.86 6.24
CA THR A 15 -20.04 -57.15 7.40
C THR A 15 -18.60 -56.84 6.90
N THR A 16 -17.58 -56.50 7.69
CA THR A 16 -16.68 -57.46 8.38
C THR A 16 -15.73 -56.77 9.36
N THR A 17 -15.62 -57.39 10.53
CA THR A 17 -14.68 -57.17 11.64
C THR A 17 -13.28 -57.71 11.33
N VAL A 18 -12.22 -57.03 11.79
CA VAL A 18 -10.89 -57.64 11.99
C VAL A 18 -10.36 -57.28 13.39
N ALA A 19 -9.84 -58.30 14.07
CA ALA A 19 -9.63 -58.42 15.50
C ALA A 19 -8.36 -57.71 16.05
N PRO A 20 -8.26 -57.49 17.38
CA PRO A 20 -7.11 -56.86 18.03
C PRO A 20 -5.99 -57.87 18.30
N THR A 21 -4.73 -57.46 18.12
CA THR A 21 -3.56 -58.25 18.54
C THR A 21 -2.92 -57.66 19.79
N THR A 22 -2.75 -58.56 20.75
CA THR A 22 -2.33 -58.40 22.14
C THR A 22 -0.83 -58.09 22.29
N ALA A 23 -0.51 -57.30 23.32
CA ALA A 23 0.85 -56.99 23.77
C ALA A 23 1.46 -58.11 24.62
N THR A 24 2.77 -58.32 24.49
CA THR A 24 3.57 -59.11 25.43
C THR A 24 4.79 -58.28 25.84
N ALA A 25 4.95 -58.08 27.16
CA ALA A 25 6.08 -57.38 27.75
C ALA A 25 7.31 -58.31 27.85
N THR A 26 8.51 -57.75 27.70
CA THR A 26 9.75 -58.40 28.17
C THR A 26 10.71 -57.32 28.67
N THR A 27 11.28 -57.57 29.85
CA THR A 27 12.14 -56.68 30.65
C THR A 27 13.61 -57.10 30.52
N ALA A 28 14.54 -56.14 30.33
CA ALA A 28 15.98 -56.16 30.70
C ALA A 28 16.68 -54.95 30.03
N LEU A 29 17.74 -54.27 30.51
CA LEU A 29 18.48 -54.11 31.76
C LEU A 29 19.34 -52.82 31.55
N LEU A 30 19.62 -52.04 32.60
CA LEU A 30 20.47 -50.83 32.61
C LEU A 30 21.87 -51.04 31.98
N THR A 31 22.38 -50.07 31.18
CA THR A 31 23.75 -49.53 31.31
C THR A 31 23.99 -48.19 30.57
N THR A 32 24.50 -47.19 31.32
CA THR A 32 25.37 -46.03 30.98
C THR A 32 25.27 -45.25 29.65
N GLY A 33 24.66 -44.07 29.77
CA GLY A 33 25.18 -42.73 29.48
C GLY A 33 26.19 -42.47 28.35
N ILE A 34 25.79 -41.59 27.41
CA ILE A 34 26.50 -40.35 27.04
C ILE A 34 25.43 -39.34 26.56
N SER A 35 25.28 -38.20 27.24
CA SER A 35 24.40 -37.12 26.78
C SER A 35 25.16 -36.29 25.73
N THR A 36 24.79 -36.42 24.46
CA THR A 36 25.26 -35.51 23.42
C THR A 36 24.28 -34.33 23.37
N ALA A 37 24.64 -33.23 24.03
CA ALA A 37 23.89 -31.99 23.96
C ALA A 37 23.90 -31.47 22.51
N ALA A 38 22.73 -31.43 21.86
CA ALA A 38 22.57 -30.77 20.58
C ALA A 38 22.79 -29.26 20.78
N ALA A 39 23.85 -28.73 20.16
CA ALA A 39 24.13 -27.31 20.16
C ALA A 39 23.09 -26.58 19.29
N THR A 40 22.19 -25.81 19.93
CA THR A 40 21.28 -24.90 19.25
C THR A 40 22.11 -23.74 18.68
N ALA A 41 22.35 -23.73 17.37
CA ALA A 41 22.95 -22.59 16.69
C ALA A 41 21.96 -21.41 16.68
N ILE A 42 22.23 -20.38 17.47
CA ILE A 42 21.55 -19.08 17.38
C ILE A 42 22.02 -18.39 16.09
N ALA A 43 21.13 -18.24 15.12
CA ALA A 43 21.36 -17.39 13.96
C ALA A 43 21.33 -15.92 14.43
N LEU A 44 22.45 -15.19 14.24
CA LEU A 44 22.47 -13.75 14.46
C LEU A 44 21.53 -13.03 13.47
N PRO A 45 20.83 -11.97 13.89
CA PRO A 45 20.03 -11.18 12.97
C PRO A 45 20.96 -10.53 11.92
N MET A 46 20.84 -10.97 10.67
CA MET A 46 21.44 -10.26 9.54
C MET A 46 20.73 -8.91 9.40
N THR A 47 21.45 -7.82 9.67
CA THR A 47 21.01 -6.48 9.33
C THR A 47 21.11 -6.33 7.81
N VAL A 48 19.98 -6.45 7.12
CA VAL A 48 19.89 -6.09 5.70
C VAL A 48 20.14 -4.58 5.57
N SER A 49 21.21 -4.22 4.87
CA SER A 49 21.46 -2.82 4.50
C SER A 49 20.27 -2.33 3.65
N PRO A 50 19.70 -1.15 3.90
CA PRO A 50 18.60 -0.66 3.08
C PRO A 50 19.12 -0.49 1.65
N THR A 51 18.59 -1.29 0.72
CA THR A 51 18.80 -1.04 -0.70
C THR A 51 18.02 0.24 -1.03
N THR A 52 18.72 1.33 -1.30
CA THR A 52 18.09 2.59 -1.72
C THR A 52 17.36 2.33 -3.04
N ALA A 53 16.04 2.17 -2.98
CA ALA A 53 15.21 2.02 -4.16
C ALA A 53 15.35 3.27 -5.03
N ALA A 54 15.72 3.08 -6.31
CA ALA A 54 15.79 4.18 -7.27
C ALA A 54 14.40 4.83 -7.38
N SER A 55 14.36 6.17 -7.42
CA SER A 55 13.12 6.95 -7.55
C SER A 55 13.22 7.91 -8.73
N THR A 56 12.10 8.15 -9.39
CA THR A 56 11.94 9.11 -10.48
C THR A 56 11.11 10.29 -9.99
N ILE A 57 11.52 11.50 -10.31
CA ILE A 57 10.80 12.73 -9.96
C ILE A 57 10.09 13.23 -11.21
N ALA A 58 8.78 13.39 -11.15
CA ALA A 58 7.99 14.09 -12.16
C ALA A 58 7.61 15.47 -11.64
N ARG A 59 8.03 16.53 -12.35
CA ARG A 59 7.72 17.91 -11.99
C ARG A 59 6.40 18.31 -12.62
N VAL A 60 5.48 18.75 -11.79
CA VAL A 60 4.16 19.22 -12.22
C VAL A 60 4.00 20.69 -11.91
N SER A 61 3.40 21.44 -12.82
CA SER A 61 2.87 22.76 -12.52
C SER A 61 1.43 22.94 -12.99
N PHE A 62 0.66 23.73 -12.25
CA PHE A 62 -0.70 24.13 -12.61
C PHE A 62 -1.05 25.49 -12.01
N ARG A 63 -1.95 26.21 -12.69
CA ARG A 63 -2.44 27.51 -12.25
C ARG A 63 -3.68 27.38 -11.36
N SER A 64 -3.75 28.20 -10.32
CA SER A 64 -4.97 28.47 -9.56
C SER A 64 -5.53 29.83 -9.94
N VAL A 65 -6.73 29.85 -10.53
CA VAL A 65 -7.47 31.00 -11.05
C VAL A 65 -8.12 31.82 -9.93
N TYR A 66 -8.65 31.18 -8.89
CA TYR A 66 -9.40 31.85 -7.83
C TYR A 66 -8.53 32.26 -6.63
N SER A 67 -7.25 31.86 -6.63
CA SER A 67 -6.31 32.25 -5.58
C SER A 67 -5.66 33.61 -5.89
N THR A 68 -5.59 34.48 -4.89
CA THR A 68 -4.82 35.73 -4.97
C THR A 68 -3.35 35.46 -4.71
N PHE A 69 -2.48 35.95 -5.59
CA PHE A 69 -1.05 35.90 -5.36
C PHE A 69 -0.62 36.96 -4.34
N THR A 70 0.12 36.52 -3.33
CA THR A 70 0.74 37.40 -2.33
C THR A 70 2.25 37.18 -2.34
N ASN A 71 3.03 38.22 -2.04
CA ASN A 71 4.50 38.12 -1.99
C ASN A 71 4.99 37.06 -0.99
N GLU A 72 4.23 36.79 0.06
CA GLU A 72 4.53 35.74 1.04
C GLU A 72 4.64 34.34 0.38
N LEU A 73 3.92 34.09 -0.72
CA LEU A 73 4.01 32.82 -1.47
C LEU A 73 5.33 32.66 -2.25
N LEU A 74 6.14 33.72 -2.39
CA LEU A 74 7.48 33.62 -2.98
C LEU A 74 8.52 33.09 -2.00
N ASN A 75 8.24 33.15 -0.70
CA ASN A 75 9.16 32.78 0.36
C ASN A 75 8.78 31.43 0.98
N PRO A 76 9.55 30.35 0.76
CA PRO A 76 9.29 29.02 1.33
C PRO A 76 9.20 29.01 2.86
N SER A 77 9.85 29.96 3.52
CA SER A 77 9.86 30.06 4.98
C SER A 77 8.62 30.75 5.55
N SER A 78 7.81 31.43 4.72
CA SER A 78 6.63 32.15 5.18
C SER A 78 5.52 31.21 5.65
N THR A 79 4.70 31.70 6.58
CA THR A 79 3.53 30.97 7.04
C THR A 79 2.53 30.74 5.91
N ALA A 80 2.36 31.72 5.01
CA ALA A 80 1.45 31.59 3.88
C ALA A 80 1.88 30.49 2.90
N PHE A 81 3.18 30.40 2.59
CA PHE A 81 3.74 29.35 1.75
C PHE A 81 3.49 27.99 2.37
N LYS A 82 3.88 27.80 3.64
CA LYS A 82 3.76 26.52 4.35
C LYS A 82 2.31 26.06 4.45
N ASN A 83 1.38 26.96 4.79
CA ASN A 83 -0.03 26.64 4.87
C ASN A 83 -0.59 26.22 3.51
N ARG A 84 -0.26 26.94 2.45
CA ARG A 84 -0.73 26.60 1.10
C ARG A 84 -0.12 25.28 0.60
N ALA A 85 1.19 25.09 0.82
CA ALA A 85 1.90 23.87 0.46
C ALA A 85 1.29 22.65 1.18
N ALA A 86 1.03 22.76 2.49
CA ALA A 86 0.39 21.71 3.27
C ALA A 86 -1.03 21.41 2.78
N MET A 87 -1.81 22.43 2.42
CA MET A 87 -3.16 22.26 1.89
C MET A 87 -3.19 21.53 0.54
N ILE A 88 -2.30 21.93 -0.39
CA ILE A 88 -2.18 21.27 -1.71
C ILE A 88 -1.69 19.84 -1.51
N LYS A 89 -0.64 19.65 -0.71
CA LYS A 89 -0.08 18.34 -0.42
C LYS A 89 -1.13 17.41 0.19
N GLY A 90 -1.82 17.82 1.26
CA GLY A 90 -2.78 16.97 1.95
C GLY A 90 -3.91 16.46 1.06
N GLN A 91 -4.30 17.22 0.03
CA GLN A 91 -5.35 16.79 -0.89
C GLN A 91 -4.83 16.00 -2.08
N LEU A 92 -3.72 16.42 -2.68
CA LEU A 92 -3.18 15.77 -3.87
C LEU A 92 -2.40 14.50 -3.55
N GLU A 93 -1.74 14.42 -2.39
CA GLU A 93 -0.98 13.24 -1.97
C GLU A 93 -1.90 12.02 -1.85
N LEU A 94 -3.08 12.17 -1.25
CA LEU A 94 -4.08 11.10 -1.19
C LEU A 94 -4.62 10.71 -2.59
N VAL A 95 -4.80 11.69 -3.48
CA VAL A 95 -5.24 11.43 -4.86
C VAL A 95 -4.20 10.59 -5.60
N PHE A 96 -2.92 10.96 -5.53
CA PHE A 96 -1.85 10.22 -6.19
C PHE A 96 -1.61 8.85 -5.57
N TYR A 97 -1.70 8.73 -4.23
CA TYR A 97 -1.63 7.44 -3.56
C TYR A 97 -2.73 6.48 -4.04
N ARG A 98 -3.95 6.99 -4.24
CA ARG A 98 -5.07 6.17 -4.76
C ARG A 98 -4.95 5.84 -6.23
N ALA A 99 -4.37 6.75 -7.03
CA ALA A 99 -4.17 6.53 -8.46
C ALA A 99 -2.99 5.59 -8.75
N PHE A 100 -1.93 5.64 -7.93
CA PHE A 100 -0.67 4.93 -8.14
C PHE A 100 -0.17 4.26 -6.85
N PRO A 101 -0.93 3.30 -6.28
CA PRO A 101 -0.65 2.75 -4.96
C PRO A 101 0.68 2.00 -4.84
N SER A 102 1.20 1.48 -5.95
CA SER A 102 2.43 0.69 -5.97
C SER A 102 3.67 1.47 -6.39
N SER A 103 3.53 2.71 -6.86
CA SER A 103 4.66 3.50 -7.35
C SER A 103 4.77 4.89 -6.73
N PHE A 104 3.68 5.51 -6.27
CA PHE A 104 3.78 6.84 -5.65
C PHE A 104 4.45 6.78 -4.27
N LYS A 105 5.42 7.67 -4.04
CA LYS A 105 6.16 7.79 -2.77
C LYS A 105 5.80 9.04 -2.00
N SER A 106 5.81 10.20 -2.66
CA SER A 106 5.59 11.47 -2.00
C SER A 106 5.25 12.59 -2.98
N LEU A 107 4.63 13.64 -2.45
CA LEU A 107 4.43 14.91 -3.13
C LEU A 107 5.06 16.03 -2.29
N GLU A 108 5.84 16.87 -2.95
CA GLU A 108 6.42 18.07 -2.36
C GLU A 108 6.10 19.30 -3.20
N VAL A 109 5.62 20.36 -2.55
CA VAL A 109 5.36 21.64 -3.23
C VAL A 109 6.63 22.46 -3.21
N VAL A 110 7.22 22.69 -4.39
CA VAL A 110 8.54 23.28 -4.55
C VAL A 110 8.48 24.79 -4.58
N SER A 111 7.51 25.37 -5.30
CA SER A 111 7.40 26.82 -5.40
C SER A 111 6.02 27.30 -5.84
N PHE A 112 5.71 28.54 -5.49
CA PHE A 112 4.61 29.32 -6.09
C PHE A 112 5.17 30.49 -6.88
N ARG A 113 4.52 30.84 -7.98
CA ARG A 113 4.88 31.99 -8.83
C ARG A 113 3.64 32.78 -9.23
N GLY A 114 3.83 34.08 -9.49
CA GLY A 114 2.96 34.95 -10.31
C GLY A 114 1.46 34.67 -10.20
N SER A 115 0.80 34.27 -11.28
CA SER A 115 -0.64 33.97 -11.32
C SER A 115 -1.06 32.73 -10.51
N VAL A 116 -0.47 32.52 -9.33
CA VAL A 116 -0.58 31.36 -8.46
C VAL A 116 -0.36 30.07 -9.25
N ILE A 117 0.77 30.03 -9.94
CA ILE A 117 1.29 28.80 -10.53
C ILE A 117 1.93 28.01 -9.40
N ASN A 118 1.35 26.85 -9.11
CA ASN A 118 1.83 25.92 -8.10
C ASN A 118 2.75 24.92 -8.81
N THR A 119 3.98 24.80 -8.34
CA THR A 119 4.95 23.82 -8.85
C THR A 119 5.26 22.80 -7.76
N MET A 120 5.18 21.52 -8.11
CA MET A 120 5.38 20.41 -7.18
C MET A 120 6.15 19.27 -7.85
N ASP A 121 6.88 18.53 -7.03
CA ASP A 121 7.61 17.34 -7.42
C ASP A 121 6.87 16.12 -6.88
N LEU A 122 6.57 15.18 -7.79
CA LEU A 122 5.99 13.88 -7.47
C LEU A 122 7.10 12.85 -7.54
N SER A 123 7.34 12.15 -6.44
CA SER A 123 8.33 11.08 -6.38
C SER A 123 7.65 9.73 -6.60
N PHE A 124 8.17 8.96 -7.55
CA PHE A 124 7.71 7.61 -7.87
C PHE A 124 8.84 6.59 -7.76
N GLU A 125 8.50 5.37 -7.37
CA GLU A 125 9.38 4.21 -7.37
C GLU A 125 9.73 3.79 -8.81
N SER A 126 11.01 3.56 -9.05
CA SER A 126 11.57 2.97 -10.27
C SER A 126 11.38 1.44 -10.24
N PRO A 127 11.28 0.73 -11.38
CA PRO A 127 11.56 1.17 -12.75
C PRO A 127 10.37 1.59 -13.59
N PHE A 128 9.15 1.56 -13.05
CA PHE A 128 7.93 1.84 -13.82
C PHE A 128 7.15 3.04 -13.26
N PRO A 129 7.69 4.27 -13.33
CA PRO A 129 6.92 5.45 -12.99
C PRO A 129 5.76 5.63 -13.99
N PRO A 130 4.63 6.23 -13.57
CA PRO A 130 3.53 6.54 -14.47
C PRO A 130 3.96 7.58 -15.52
N SER A 131 3.33 7.52 -16.69
CA SER A 131 3.55 8.49 -17.77
C SER A 131 3.02 9.89 -17.42
N ASN A 132 3.59 10.92 -18.04
CA ASN A 132 3.17 12.31 -17.87
C ASN A 132 1.68 12.50 -18.21
N THR A 133 1.15 11.76 -19.20
CA THR A 133 -0.27 11.74 -19.54
C THR A 133 -1.13 11.20 -18.40
N GLN A 134 -0.74 10.09 -17.77
CA GLN A 134 -1.47 9.53 -16.63
C GLN A 134 -1.47 10.49 -15.43
N ILE A 135 -0.32 11.10 -15.12
CA ILE A 135 -0.20 12.10 -14.06
C ILE A 135 -1.13 13.29 -14.33
N LYS A 136 -1.13 13.80 -15.57
CA LYS A 136 -2.02 14.90 -15.98
C LYS A 136 -3.50 14.53 -15.85
N SER A 137 -3.91 13.34 -16.31
CA SER A 137 -5.29 12.89 -16.18
C SER A 137 -5.76 12.79 -14.73
N VAL A 138 -4.89 12.33 -13.82
CA VAL A 138 -5.20 12.28 -12.39
C VAL A 138 -5.49 13.68 -11.83
N LEU A 139 -4.68 14.68 -12.20
CA LEU A 139 -4.88 16.06 -11.77
C LEU A 139 -6.16 16.69 -12.33
N ILE A 140 -6.48 16.43 -13.60
CA ILE A 140 -7.74 16.89 -14.22
C ILE A 140 -8.94 16.32 -13.46
N ASN A 141 -8.90 15.02 -13.11
CA ASN A 141 -9.96 14.38 -12.33
C ASN A 141 -10.02 14.88 -10.88
N ALA A 142 -8.89 15.32 -10.33
CA ALA A 142 -8.81 15.89 -8.99
C ALA A 142 -9.33 17.33 -8.92
N ALA A 143 -9.32 18.07 -10.03
CA ALA A 143 -9.69 19.49 -10.08
C ALA A 143 -11.09 19.78 -9.51
N SER A 144 -12.03 18.84 -9.66
CA SER A 144 -13.40 18.96 -9.10
C SER A 144 -13.54 18.50 -7.65
N ARG A 145 -12.47 17.97 -7.05
CA ARG A 145 -12.46 17.37 -5.69
C ARG A 145 -11.63 18.17 -4.69
N VAL A 146 -10.79 19.08 -5.16
CA VAL A 146 -9.96 19.91 -4.30
C VAL A 146 -10.76 21.05 -3.67
N SER A 147 -10.33 21.49 -2.50
CA SER A 147 -10.92 22.56 -1.70
C SER A 147 -9.84 23.54 -1.25
N GLY A 148 -10.16 24.83 -1.16
CA GLY A 148 -9.20 25.88 -0.77
C GLY A 148 -8.16 26.24 -1.84
N PHE A 149 -8.09 25.49 -2.94
CA PHE A 149 -7.40 25.86 -4.17
C PHE A 149 -8.14 25.27 -5.37
N ASP A 150 -7.78 25.74 -6.54
CA ASP A 150 -8.32 25.29 -7.80
C ASP A 150 -7.20 24.90 -8.77
N ILE A 151 -7.55 24.04 -9.73
CA ILE A 151 -6.63 23.51 -10.74
C ILE A 151 -7.21 23.87 -12.11
N GLU A 152 -6.57 24.80 -12.80
CA GLU A 152 -6.88 25.07 -14.21
C GLU A 152 -6.34 23.92 -15.08
N GLY A 153 -7.23 23.03 -15.52
CA GLY A 153 -6.85 21.81 -16.27
C GLY A 153 -6.01 22.07 -17.53
N SER A 154 -6.30 23.17 -18.24
CA SER A 154 -5.53 23.63 -19.41
C SER A 154 -4.11 24.05 -19.08
N SER A 155 -3.86 24.50 -17.83
CA SER A 155 -2.55 24.97 -17.38
C SER A 155 -1.64 23.83 -16.88
N ILE A 156 -2.11 22.58 -16.82
CA ILE A 156 -1.31 21.47 -16.27
C ILE A 156 -0.17 21.11 -17.23
N ILE A 157 1.06 21.22 -16.72
CA ILE A 157 2.30 20.82 -17.37
C ILE A 157 2.98 19.76 -16.49
N VAL A 158 3.48 18.69 -17.11
CA VAL A 158 4.22 17.59 -16.44
C VAL A 158 5.51 17.35 -17.22
N ASN A 159 6.65 17.44 -16.55
CA ASN A 159 8.00 17.29 -17.11
C ASN A 159 8.79 16.22 -16.37
#